data_AF-C9SSU2-F1
#
_entry.id   AF-C9SSU2-F1
#
_cell.length_a   1.000
_cell.length_b   1.000
_cell.length_c   1.000
_cell.angle_alpha   90.00
_cell.angle_beta   90.00
_cell.angle_gamma   90.00
#
_symmetry.space_group_name_H-M   'P 1'
#
loop_
_entity.id
_entity.type
_entity.pdbx_description
1 polymer ?
#
loop_
_entity_poly.entity_id
_entity_poly.type
_entity_poly.pdbx_seq_one_letter_code
_entity_poly.pdbx_strand_id
1 'polypeptide(L)' 'MATDFGVTVDFLDRDLARFIAAGRIPCTIDRVSGKGVIETNRPDDKNKQYQDVVRQGDQLITKLQKYGQAVRLRGSERA' A
#
# COMPACT_ATOMS: atom_id res chain seq x y z
N MET A 1 23.68 -8.40 -6.81
CA MET A 1 22.99 -8.16 -5.53
C MET A 1 23.47 -9.11 -4.44
N ALA A 2 23.13 -10.41 -4.45
CA ALA A 2 23.54 -11.34 -3.37
C ALA A 2 25.07 -11.40 -3.16
N THR A 3 25.84 -11.44 -4.26
CA THR A 3 27.32 -11.40 -4.24
C THR A 3 27.88 -10.13 -3.61
N ASP A 4 27.28 -8.97 -3.91
CA ASP A 4 27.75 -7.66 -3.42
C ASP A 4 27.52 -7.51 -1.90
N PHE A 5 26.45 -8.14 -1.41
CA PHE A 5 26.13 -8.21 0.02
C PHE A 5 26.83 -9.38 0.74
N GLY A 6 27.54 -10.25 0.02
CA GLY A 6 28.21 -11.42 0.60
C GLY A 6 27.26 -12.46 1.21
N VAL A 7 26.02 -12.54 0.72
CA VAL A 7 24.97 -13.42 1.24
C VAL A 7 24.48 -14.41 0.17
N THR A 8 23.81 -15.47 0.60
CA THR A 8 23.17 -16.41 -0.34
C THR A 8 21.92 -15.80 -0.96
N VAL A 9 21.57 -16.27 -2.17
CA VAL A 9 20.34 -15.84 -2.86
C VAL A 9 19.09 -16.15 -2.03
N ASP A 10 19.06 -17.32 -1.37
CA ASP A 10 17.94 -17.71 -0.49
C ASP A 10 17.80 -16.81 0.73
N PHE A 11 18.92 -16.34 1.30
CA PHE A 11 18.88 -15.38 2.40
C PHE A 11 18.32 -14.04 1.93
N LEU A 12 18.85 -13.52 0.81
CA LEU A 12 18.43 -12.25 0.25
C LEU A 12 16.93 -12.24 -0.11
N ASP A 13 16.44 -13.33 -0.69
CA ASP A 13 15.04 -13.48 -1.06
C ASP A 13 14.10 -13.51 0.17
N ARG A 14 14.48 -14.26 1.21
CA ARG A 14 13.71 -14.29 2.48
C ARG A 14 13.66 -12.94 3.17
N ASP A 15 14.77 -12.20 3.17
CA ASP A 15 14.84 -10.89 3.81
C ASP A 15 14.04 -9.85 3.03
N LEU A 16 14.21 -9.79 1.70
CA LEU A 16 13.46 -8.89 0.82
C LEU A 16 11.95 -9.15 0.83
N ALA A 17 11.52 -10.41 0.87
CA ALA A 17 10.11 -10.78 0.88
C ALA A 17 9.32 -10.07 2.00
N ARG A 18 9.93 -9.93 3.19
CA ARG A 18 9.32 -9.24 4.33
C ARG A 18 9.14 -7.74 4.08
N PHE A 19 10.12 -7.10 3.46
CA PHE A 19 10.06 -5.66 3.16
C PHE A 19 9.12 -5.33 1.99
N ILE A 20 9.06 -6.21 1.00
CA ILE A 20 8.15 -6.12 -0.15
C ILE A 20 6.69 -6.29 0.32
N ALA A 21 6.42 -7.33 1.11
CA ALA A 21 5.07 -7.57 1.66
C ALA A 21 4.59 -6.42 2.57
N ALA A 22 5.53 -5.78 3.29
CA ALA A 22 5.24 -4.60 4.10
C ALA A 22 5.13 -3.29 3.28
N GLY A 23 5.32 -3.34 1.95
CA GLY A 23 5.29 -2.16 1.07
C GLY A 23 6.40 -1.14 1.33
N ARG A 24 7.49 -1.54 2.02
CA ARG A 24 8.60 -0.65 2.39
C ARG A 24 9.62 -0.49 1.28
N ILE A 25 9.79 -1.52 0.46
CA ILE A 25 10.65 -1.51 -0.72
C ILE A 25 9.76 -1.75 -1.94
N PRO A 26 9.68 -0.80 -2.89
CA PRO A 26 8.86 -0.96 -4.08
C PRO A 26 9.60 -1.81 -5.11
N CYS A 27 9.59 -3.12 -4.91
CA CYS A 27 10.10 -4.07 -5.89
C CYS A 27 9.29 -5.37 -5.87
N THR A 28 9.34 -6.09 -6.98
CA THR A 28 8.72 -7.40 -7.16
C THR A 28 9.81 -8.40 -7.48
N ILE A 29 9.75 -9.58 -6.85
CA ILE A 29 10.68 -10.68 -7.11
C ILE A 29 9.99 -11.66 -8.07
N ASP A 30 10.60 -11.89 -9.23
CA ASP A 30 10.23 -12.97 -10.13
C ASP A 30 11.24 -14.12 -10.02
N ARG A 31 10.79 -15.22 -9.42
CA ARG A 31 11.57 -16.45 -9.26
C ARG A 31 11.36 -17.44 -10.42
N VAL A 32 10.37 -17.23 -11.29
CA VAL A 32 9.95 -18.19 -12.33
C VAL A 32 10.82 -18.08 -13.58
N SER A 33 11.27 -16.88 -13.93
CA SER A 33 12.09 -16.62 -15.13
C SER A 33 13.53 -17.19 -15.07
N GLY A 34 13.84 -18.08 -14.11
CA GLY A 34 15.09 -18.84 -14.03
C GLY A 34 16.32 -18.05 -13.60
N LYS A 35 16.27 -16.71 -13.63
CA LYS A 35 17.35 -15.80 -13.21
C LYS A 35 17.11 -15.08 -11.88
N GLY A 36 15.93 -15.25 -11.25
CA GLY A 36 15.60 -14.59 -9.99
C GLY A 36 15.67 -13.07 -10.11
N VAL A 37 14.91 -12.50 -11.05
CA VAL A 37 14.97 -11.07 -11.38
C VAL A 37 14.20 -10.26 -10.35
N ILE A 38 14.82 -9.17 -9.88
CA ILE A 38 14.18 -8.19 -9.01
C ILE A 38 13.81 -6.99 -9.89
N GLU A 39 12.53 -6.74 -10.05
CA GLU A 39 12.03 -5.57 -10.76
C GLU A 39 11.69 -4.48 -9.75
N THR A 40 12.39 -3.34 -9.82
CA THR A 40 12.06 -2.17 -9.00
C THR A 40 10.96 -1.38 -9.66
N ASN A 41 9.84 -1.17 -8.96
CA ASN A 41 8.88 -0.15 -9.36
C ASN A 41 9.32 1.16 -8.69
N ARG A 42 9.41 2.25 -9.47
CA ARG A 42 9.63 3.57 -8.89
C ARG A 42 8.26 4.22 -8.77
N PRO A 43 7.66 4.30 -7.56
CA PRO A 43 6.36 4.92 -7.42
C PRO A 43 6.47 6.40 -7.79
N ASP A 44 5.62 6.83 -8.72
CA ASP A 44 5.47 8.23 -9.13
C ASP A 44 4.90 9.05 -7.95
N ASP A 45 5.53 10.18 -7.66
CA ASP A 45 5.10 11.14 -6.63
C ASP A 45 3.67 11.65 -6.88
N LYS A 46 3.27 11.87 -8.14
CA LYS A 46 1.90 12.30 -8.47
C LYS A 46 0.88 11.21 -8.19
N ASN A 47 1.19 9.97 -8.56
CA ASN A 47 0.30 8.85 -8.29
C ASN A 47 0.13 8.63 -6.77
N LYS A 48 1.23 8.78 -6.01
CA LYS A 48 1.17 8.74 -4.54
C LYS A 48 0.27 9.84 -3.97
N GLN A 49 0.48 11.09 -4.38
CA GLN A 49 -0.36 12.22 -3.94
C GLN A 49 -1.84 12.00 -4.29
N TYR A 50 -2.13 11.52 -5.50
CA TYR A 50 -3.49 11.20 -5.92
C TYR A 50 -4.13 10.15 -5.00
N GLN A 51 -3.44 9.03 -4.76
CA GLN A 51 -3.94 7.97 -3.87
C GLN A 51 -4.16 8.46 -2.43
N ASP A 52 -3.30 9.33 -1.93
CA ASP A 52 -3.44 9.92 -0.59
C ASP A 52 -4.67 10.83 -0.50
N VAL A 53 -4.91 11.67 -1.51
CA VAL A 53 -6.12 12.52 -1.58
C VAL A 53 -7.39 11.67 -1.64
N VAL A 54 -7.42 10.62 -2.47
CA VAL A 54 -8.57 9.72 -2.57
C VAL A 54 -8.85 9.04 -1.23
N ARG A 55 -7.81 8.53 -0.57
CA ARG A 55 -7.94 7.85 0.74
C ARG A 55 -8.46 8.80 1.82
N GLN A 56 -7.92 10.01 1.91
CA GLN A 56 -8.37 11.00 2.89
C GLN A 56 -9.81 11.47 2.59
N GLY A 57 -10.15 11.63 1.31
CA GLY A 57 -11.50 11.97 0.87
C GLY A 57 -12.54 10.93 1.28
N ASP A 58 -12.24 9.64 1.07
CA ASP A 58 -13.15 8.55 1.45
C ASP A 58 -13.41 8.49 2.96
N GLN A 59 -12.36 8.68 3.78
CA GLN A 59 -12.49 8.76 5.24
C GLN A 59 -13.39 9.94 5.67
N LEU A 60 -13.28 11.08 5.00
CA LEU A 60 -14.12 12.24 5.27
C LEU A 60 -15.57 11.98 4.90
N ILE A 61 -15.82 11.45 3.70
CA ILE A 61 -17.17 11.13 3.21
C ILE A 61 -17.85 10.14 4.15
N THR A 62 -17.16 9.08 4.56
CA THR A 62 -17.68 8.09 5.50
C THR A 62 -18.12 8.72 6.82
N LYS A 63 -17.32 9.65 7.37
CA LYS A 63 -17.67 10.38 8.60
C LYS A 63 -18.90 11.27 8.38
N LEU A 64 -18.93 12.03 7.28
CA LEU A 64 -20.06 12.91 6.95
C LEU A 64 -21.36 12.13 6.76
N GLN A 65 -21.31 11.00 6.06
CA GLN A 65 -22.46 10.13 5.87
C GLN A 65 -22.97 9.57 7.21
N LYS A 66 -22.06 9.10 8.07
CA LYS A 66 -22.41 8.59 9.41
C LYS A 66 -23.09 9.65 10.27
N TYR A 67 -22.53 10.86 10.34
CA TYR A 67 -23.12 11.94 11.13
C TYR A 67 -24.40 12.50 10.50
N GLY A 68 -24.46 12.62 9.17
CA GLY A 68 -25.64 13.07 8.45
C GLY A 68 -26.84 12.15 8.68
N GLN A 69 -26.65 10.83 8.68
CA GLN A 69 -27.69 9.87 9.04
C GLN A 69 -28.14 10.02 10.51
N ALA A 70 -27.19 10.14 11.44
CA ALA A 70 -27.51 10.29 12.87
C ALA A 70 -28.35 11.55 13.15
N VAL A 71 -28.04 12.66 12.49
CA VAL A 71 -28.81 13.92 12.62
C VAL A 71 -30.20 13.79 12.00
N ARG A 72 -30.32 13.17 10.81
CA ARG A 72 -31.62 12.95 10.16
C ARG A 72 -32.57 12.11 11.03
N LEU A 73 -32.06 11.03 11.62
CA LEU A 73 -32.85 10.14 12.50
C LEU A 73 -33.31 10.86 13.78
N ARG A 74 -32.43 11.62 14.45
CA ARG A 74 -32.83 12.45 15.61
C ARG A 74 -33.77 13.60 15.26
N GLY A 75 -33.68 14.12 14.04
CA GLY A 75 -34.59 15.16 13.54
C GLY A 75 -36.01 14.64 13.33
N SER A 76 -36.16 13.39 12.87
CA SER A 76 -37.48 12.76 12.69
C SER A 76 -38.15 12.36 14.01
N GLU A 77 -37.41 12.13 15.09
CA GLU A 77 -37.98 11.84 16.42
C GLU A 77 -38.60 13.06 17.11
N ARG A 78 -38.36 14.27 16.59
CA ARG A 78 -38.86 15.54 17.15
C ARG A 78 -40.04 16.12 16.37
N ALA A 79 -40.46 15.50 15.27
CA ALA A 79 -41.58 15.91 14.43
C ALA A 79 -42.83 15.07 14.71
#